data_AF-A0A4D4J4D3-F1
#
_entry.id   AF-A0A4D4J4D3-F1
#
_cell.length_a   1.000
_cell.length_b   1.000
_cell.length_c   1.000
_cell.angle_alpha   90.00
_cell.angle_beta   90.00
_cell.angle_gamma   90.00
#
_symmetry.space_group_name_H-M   'P 1'
#
loop_
_entity.id
_entity.type
_entity.pdbx_description
1 polymer ?
#
loop_
_entity_poly.entity_id
_entity_poly.type
_entity_poly.pdbx_seq_one_letter_code
_entity_poly.pdbx_strand_id
1 'polypeptide(L)' 'MLPLFRLNDGDGGPYVDKVAVISRDPDDPDNFGKQNVGIYRMQAKGRNTLGLQPVPMHDVRQGAHHR' A
#
# COMPACT_ATOMS: atom_id res chain seq x y z
N MET A 1 -20.13 3.50 -0.14
CA MET A 1 -19.44 2.86 0.99
C MET A 1 -18.77 1.61 0.45
N LEU A 2 -17.49 1.35 0.76
CA LEU A 2 -16.80 0.12 0.32
C LEU A 2 -17.15 -1.03 1.27
N PRO A 3 -17.47 -2.24 0.77
CA PRO A 3 -17.82 -3.39 1.61
C PRO A 3 -16.55 -4.07 2.14
N LEU A 4 -15.90 -3.46 3.14
CA LEU A 4 -14.69 -3.99 3.74
C LEU A 4 -15.02 -4.95 4.88
N PHE A 5 -14.22 -6.00 5.05
CA PHE A 5 -14.38 -7.01 6.08
C PHE A 5 -13.06 -7.30 6.80
N ARG A 6 -13.15 -7.90 7.98
CA ARG A 6 -12.02 -8.52 8.67
C ARG A 6 -11.90 -9.96 8.18
N LEU A 7 -10.69 -10.38 7.84
CA LEU A 7 -10.44 -11.74 7.37
C LEU A 7 -10.27 -12.69 8.56
N ASN A 8 -9.64 -12.20 9.64
CA ASN A 8 -9.38 -12.96 10.85
C ASN A 8 -9.99 -12.26 12.07
N ASP A 9 -10.29 -13.03 13.12
CA ASP A 9 -10.86 -12.51 14.37
C ASP A 9 -9.92 -11.50 15.06
N GLY A 10 -8.61 -11.74 14.97
CA GLY A 10 -7.57 -10.88 15.54
C GLY A 10 -7.18 -9.67 14.69
N ASP A 11 -7.82 -9.45 13.53
CA ASP A 11 -7.53 -8.28 12.69
C ASP A 11 -7.93 -7.00 13.42
N GLY A 12 -7.00 -6.04 13.52
CA GLY A 12 -7.24 -4.74 14.18
C GLY A 12 -8.22 -3.80 13.45
N GLY A 13 -8.79 -4.24 12.33
CA GLY A 13 -9.74 -3.49 11.50
C GLY A 13 -9.96 -4.16 10.15
N PRO A 14 -10.91 -3.71 9.32
CA PRO A 14 -11.15 -4.30 8.01
C PRO A 14 -10.07 -3.86 7.01
N TYR A 15 -9.87 -4.68 5.97
CA TYR A 15 -8.80 -4.48 4.97
C TYR A 15 -9.33 -4.46 3.54
N VAL A 16 -8.59 -3.79 2.66
CA VAL A 16 -8.58 -4.11 1.24
C VAL A 16 -7.45 -5.10 1.02
N ASP A 17 -7.79 -6.36 0.73
CA ASP A 17 -6.88 -7.48 0.96
C ASP A 17 -5.83 -7.67 -0.14
N LYS A 18 -6.20 -7.46 -1.40
CA LYS A 18 -5.34 -7.70 -2.57
C LYS A 18 -5.31 -6.49 -3.50
N VAL A 19 -4.64 -5.42 -3.07
CA VAL A 19 -4.57 -4.19 -3.86
C VAL A 19 -3.32 -4.17 -4.72
N ALA A 20 -3.49 -3.93 -6.03
CA ALA A 20 -2.42 -3.53 -6.91
C ALA A 20 -2.01 -2.08 -6.60
N VAL A 21 -0.93 -1.91 -5.84
CA VAL A 21 -0.35 -0.60 -5.56
C VAL A 21 0.69 -0.30 -6.64
N ILE A 22 0.49 0.82 -7.32
CA ILE A 22 1.40 1.33 -8.35
C ILE A 22 2.24 2.44 -7.71
N SER A 23 3.56 2.32 -7.78
CA SER A 23 4.50 3.31 -7.24
C SER A 23 5.54 3.73 -8.27
N ARG A 24 6.11 4.93 -8.11
CA ARG A 24 7.22 5.45 -8.91
C ARG A 24 8.34 5.90 -7.99
N ASP A 25 9.54 5.95 -8.56
CA ASP A 25 10.69 6.63 -7.96
C ASP A 25 10.36 8.12 -7.78
N PRO A 26 10.38 8.67 -6.55
CA PRO A 26 10.11 10.09 -6.32
C PRO A 26 11.19 11.01 -6.92
N ASP A 27 12.41 10.51 -7.09
CA ASP A 27 13.54 11.29 -7.64
C ASP A 27 13.57 11.24 -9.18
N ASP A 28 12.78 10.35 -9.79
CA ASP A 28 12.70 10.17 -11.25
C ASP A 28 11.25 9.85 -11.70
N PRO A 29 10.29 10.78 -11.50
CA PRO A 29 8.85 10.51 -11.62
C PRO A 29 8.33 10.31 -13.05
N ASP A 30 9.10 10.75 -14.05
CA ASP A 30 8.77 10.64 -15.48
C ASP A 30 9.35 9.35 -16.11
N ASN A 31 10.22 8.64 -15.38
CA ASN A 31 10.81 7.40 -15.84
C ASN A 31 9.89 6.20 -15.55
N PHE A 32 9.08 5.82 -16.54
CA PHE A 32 8.21 4.65 -16.47
C PHE A 32 8.97 3.33 -16.24
N GLY A 33 10.26 3.24 -16.59
CA GLY A 33 11.10 2.06 -16.33
C GLY A 33 11.39 1.83 -14.84
N LYS A 34 11.15 2.84 -13.99
CA LYS A 34 11.23 2.76 -12.54
C LYS A 34 9.85 2.75 -11.86
N GLN A 35 8.81 2.40 -12.60
CA GLN A 35 7.49 2.15 -12.04
C GLN A 35 7.40 0.70 -11.56
N ASN A 36 6.78 0.50 -10.40
CA ASN A 36 6.54 -0.82 -9.85
C ASN A 36 5.04 -1.05 -9.62
N VAL A 37 4.62 -2.31 -9.69
CA VAL A 37 3.31 -2.78 -9.24
C VAL A 37 3.51 -3.91 -8.24
N GLY A 38 2.94 -3.75 -7.05
CA GLY A 38 2.95 -4.81 -6.03
C GLY A 38 1.56 -5.06 -5.48
N ILE A 39 1.36 -6.26 -4.95
CA ILE A 39 0.11 -6.62 -4.26
C ILE A 39 0.29 -6.40 -2.75
N TYR A 40 -0.57 -5.57 -2.17
CA TYR A 40 -0.52 -5.24 -0.74
C TYR A 40 -1.90 -5.33 -0.08
N ARG A 41 -1.88 -5.69 1.20
CA ARG A 41 -3.00 -5.59 2.12
C ARG A 41 -3.00 -4.20 2.75
N MET A 42 -4.10 -3.46 2.67
CA MET A 42 -4.23 -2.11 3.22
C MET A 42 -5.34 -2.04 4.27
N GLN A 43 -5.00 -1.60 5.49
CA GLN A 43 -5.96 -1.49 6.60
C GLN A 43 -6.75 -0.19 6.49
N ALA A 44 -8.07 -0.24 6.63
CA ALA A 44 -8.84 0.99 6.83
C ALA A 44 -8.58 1.54 8.25
N LYS A 45 -8.02 2.75 8.34
CA LYS A 45 -7.72 3.43 9.62
C LYS A 45 -8.68 4.59 9.92
N GLY A 46 -9.31 5.15 8.89
CA GLY A 46 -10.27 6.25 8.98
C GLY A 46 -10.93 6.50 7.63
N ARG A 47 -11.79 7.53 7.54
CA ARG A 47 -12.58 7.82 6.33
C ARG A 47 -11.71 7.95 5.06
N ASN A 48 -10.55 8.59 5.19
CA ASN A 48 -9.61 8.87 4.10
C ASN A 48 -8.18 8.42 4.45
N THR A 49 -8.02 7.40 5.28
CA THR A 49 -6.70 6.99 5.79
C THR A 49 -6.56 5.47 5.71
N LEU A 50 -5.51 5.02 5.03
CA LEU A 50 -5.15 3.61 4.89
C LEU A 50 -3.79 3.36 5.55
N GLY A 51 -3.69 2.26 6.28
CA GLY A 51 -2.42 1.73 6.76
C GLY A 51 -1.82 0.80 5.72
N LEU A 52 -0.58 1.06 5.33
CA LEU A 52 0.22 0.21 4.44
C LEU A 52 1.45 -0.27 5.20
N GLN A 53 1.74 -1.57 5.17
CA GLN A 53 2.94 -2.14 5.78
C GLN A 53 3.87 -2.70 4.71
N PRO A 54 4.78 -1.90 4.14
CA PRO A 54 5.78 -2.38 3.22
C PRO A 54 6.97 -2.98 3.98
N VAL A 55 7.41 -4.18 3.60
CA VAL A 55 8.62 -4.80 4.18
C VAL A 55 9.89 -4.20 3.54
N PRO A 56 11.06 -4.26 4.22
CA PRO A 56 12.32 -3.68 3.73
C PRO A 56 12.72 -4.00 2.29
N MET A 57 12.37 -5.21 1.83
CA MET A 57 12.73 -5.71 0.50
C MET A 57 11.81 -5.21 -0.62
N HIS A 58 10.71 -4.51 -0.31
CA HIS A 58 9.78 -4.04 -1.33
C HIS A 58 10.14 -2.62 -1.80
N ASP A 59 10.20 -2.42 -3.12
CA ASP A 59 10.59 -1.15 -3.74
C ASP A 59 9.74 0.05 -3.30
N VAL A 60 8.45 -0.18 -2.99
CA VAL A 60 7.55 0.88 -2.49
C VAL A 60 8.06 1.51 -1.18
N ARG A 61 8.84 0.77 -0.38
CA ARG A 61 9.44 1.30 0.84
C ARG A 61 10.57 2.28 0.51
N GLN A 62 11.38 2.00 -0.51
CA GLN A 62 12.49 2.89 -0.88
C GLN A 62 11.95 4.27 -1.29
N GLY A 63 10.89 4.31 -2.11
CA GLY A 63 10.22 5.56 -2.48
C GLY A 63 9.48 6.23 -1.32
N ALA A 64 9.07 5.51 -0.28
CA ALA A 64 8.36 6.06 0.88
C ALA A 64 9.28 6.69 1.94
N HIS A 65 10.59 6.39 1.96
CA HIS A 65 11.56 7.00 2.90
C HIS A 65 11.98 8.42 2.53
N HIS A 66 11.65 8.91 1.34
CA HIS A 66 12.02 10.24 0.85
C HIS A 66 10.91 11.30 1.05
N ARG A 67 9.92 11.06 1.93
CA ARG A 67 8.84 12.01 2.24
C ARG A 67 8.59 12.16 3.73
#